data_AF-A0A5B0N2R7-F1
#
_entry.id   AF-A0A5B0N2R7-F1
#
_cell.length_a   1.000
_cell.length_b   1.000
_cell.length_c   1.000
_cell.angle_alpha   90.00
_cell.angle_beta   90.00
_cell.angle_gamma   90.00
#
_symmetry.space_group_name_H-M   'P 1'
#
loop_
_entity.id
_entity.type
_entity.pdbx_description
1 polymer ?
#
loop_
_entity_poly.entity_id
_entity_poly.type
_entity_poly.pdbx_seq_one_letter_code
_entity_poly.pdbx_strand_id
1 'polypeptide(L)'
;MANPHQHHSCCSHEAHNQDDHHIKPGEGNQDFLFSKIALDQVTGYNVEPNRPAKSCIKPWDDRMDDQQFTESDMDQQLIIQIPFTGSVKLRTVIIRTLPGQFRPTQAHLFANEPTLDFDTLESRKPTQILDIPETTEVVEFPVRVAKFSSVTSLSIFFNSTTPGADKSQVYFLGFKGEFTNLSRKPVIAIYEAQANPTDHQKIKGLNDSVNHAI
;
A
#
# COMPACT_ATOMS: atom_id res chain seq x y z
N MET A 1 40.27 -55.47 -35.61
CA MET A 1 40.19 -54.47 -34.54
C MET A 1 38.72 -54.33 -34.15
N ALA A 2 38.40 -54.59 -32.88
CA ALA A 2 37.14 -54.36 -32.15
C ALA A 2 35.78 -54.66 -32.83
N ASN A 3 35.16 -55.77 -32.43
CA ASN A 3 33.69 -55.93 -32.25
C ASN A 3 33.33 -55.32 -30.85
N PRO A 4 32.07 -55.19 -30.35
CA PRO A 4 30.74 -55.57 -30.89
C PRO A 4 29.54 -54.63 -30.47
N HIS A 5 28.30 -55.06 -30.76
CA HIS A 5 26.99 -54.77 -30.09
C HIS A 5 26.37 -53.35 -30.12
N GLN A 6 25.08 -53.25 -30.50
CA GLN A 6 24.00 -52.94 -29.53
C GLN A 6 22.57 -53.11 -30.10
N HIS A 7 21.79 -53.86 -29.32
CA HIS A 7 20.33 -53.83 -29.18
C HIS A 7 19.87 -52.41 -28.79
N HIS A 8 18.63 -51.98 -29.03
CA HIS A 8 17.75 -51.46 -27.97
C HIS A 8 16.34 -51.07 -28.48
N SER A 9 15.37 -51.61 -27.73
CA SER A 9 13.94 -51.37 -27.67
C SER A 9 13.53 -49.90 -27.54
N CYS A 10 12.44 -49.48 -28.18
CA CYS A 10 11.67 -48.31 -27.77
C CYS A 10 10.18 -48.50 -28.13
N CYS A 11 9.42 -49.07 -27.20
CA CYS A 11 7.97 -48.91 -27.13
C CYS A 11 7.67 -47.84 -26.09
N SER A 12 7.07 -46.75 -26.54
CA SER A 12 6.73 -45.58 -25.73
C SER A 12 5.56 -45.90 -24.80
N HIS A 13 5.76 -45.70 -23.49
CA HIS A 13 4.71 -45.72 -22.47
C HIS A 13 4.35 -44.27 -22.14
N GLU A 14 3.07 -44.02 -21.98
CA GLU A 14 2.51 -42.72 -21.61
C GLU A 14 3.00 -42.25 -20.25
N ALA A 15 3.31 -40.96 -20.15
CA ALA A 15 3.36 -40.26 -18.86
C ALA A 15 2.91 -38.82 -19.07
N HIS A 16 1.69 -38.56 -18.61
CA HIS A 16 1.17 -37.23 -18.35
C HIS A 16 2.12 -36.49 -17.39
N ASN A 17 2.77 -35.44 -17.87
CA ASN A 17 3.24 -34.35 -17.04
C ASN A 17 2.74 -33.06 -17.69
N GLN A 18 1.49 -32.71 -17.40
CA GLN A 18 1.11 -31.31 -17.47
C GLN A 18 1.85 -30.63 -16.33
N ASP A 19 2.87 -29.88 -16.70
CA ASP A 19 3.60 -28.95 -15.86
C ASP A 19 2.59 -28.16 -15.00
N ASP A 20 2.57 -28.48 -13.71
CA ASP A 20 2.16 -27.54 -12.68
C ASP A 20 3.04 -26.29 -12.87
N HIS A 21 2.46 -25.23 -13.45
CA HIS A 21 3.07 -23.91 -13.46
C HIS A 21 3.23 -23.45 -12.00
N HIS A 22 4.33 -23.84 -11.36
CA HIS A 22 4.84 -23.20 -10.16
C HIS A 22 5.28 -21.78 -10.53
N ILE A 23 4.29 -20.89 -10.58
CA ILE A 23 4.49 -19.45 -10.52
C ILE A 23 5.30 -19.17 -9.25
N LYS A 24 6.52 -18.65 -9.42
CA LYS A 24 7.36 -18.23 -8.28
C LYS A 24 6.58 -17.21 -7.45
N PRO A 25 6.71 -17.22 -6.10
CA PRO A 25 6.22 -16.12 -5.29
C PRO A 25 6.82 -14.80 -5.81
N GLY A 26 6.00 -13.95 -6.43
CA GLY A 26 6.41 -12.67 -7.03
C GLY A 26 6.31 -12.55 -8.56
N GLU A 27 5.85 -13.59 -9.28
CA GLU A 27 5.59 -13.49 -10.74
C GLU A 27 4.16 -13.88 -11.10
N GLY A 28 3.17 -13.12 -10.59
CA GLY A 28 1.77 -13.24 -11.01
C GLY A 28 0.92 -12.07 -10.52
N ASN A 29 -0.34 -12.02 -10.96
CA ASN A 29 -1.31 -10.98 -10.57
C ASN A 29 -1.55 -10.84 -9.04
N GLN A 30 -0.98 -11.74 -8.23
CA GLN A 30 -1.10 -11.77 -6.77
C GLN A 30 -0.50 -10.53 -6.08
N ASP A 31 0.35 -9.78 -6.76
CA ASP A 31 0.98 -8.59 -6.21
C ASP A 31 0.14 -7.32 -6.35
N PHE A 32 -0.88 -7.30 -7.22
CA PHE A 32 -1.68 -6.11 -7.45
C PHE A 32 -2.64 -5.82 -6.29
N LEU A 33 -2.62 -4.57 -5.84
CA LEU A 33 -3.36 -4.13 -4.67
C LEU A 33 -4.74 -3.54 -4.98
N PHE A 34 -5.18 -3.56 -6.24
CA PHE A 34 -6.46 -2.96 -6.65
C PHE A 34 -7.64 -3.42 -5.79
N SER A 35 -7.75 -4.73 -5.53
CA SER A 35 -8.80 -5.31 -4.67
C SER A 35 -8.69 -4.95 -3.18
N LYS A 36 -7.60 -4.30 -2.77
CA LYS A 36 -7.30 -3.91 -1.38
C LYS A 36 -7.44 -2.40 -1.16
N ILE A 37 -7.87 -1.66 -2.17
CA ILE A 37 -8.16 -0.22 -2.07
C ILE A 37 -9.63 -0.06 -1.71
N ALA A 38 -9.91 0.79 -0.73
CA ALA A 38 -11.29 1.19 -0.43
C ALA A 38 -11.73 2.26 -1.43
N LEU A 39 -12.06 1.84 -2.67
CA LEU A 39 -12.36 2.75 -3.80
C LEU A 39 -13.46 3.78 -3.50
N ASP A 40 -14.46 3.41 -2.71
CA ASP A 40 -15.54 4.32 -2.31
C ASP A 40 -15.10 5.42 -1.32
N GLN A 41 -13.96 5.24 -0.68
CA GLN A 41 -13.35 6.19 0.25
C GLN A 41 -12.20 6.98 -0.39
N VAL A 42 -11.93 6.78 -1.69
CA VAL A 42 -10.93 7.56 -2.41
C VAL A 42 -11.45 8.98 -2.59
N THR A 43 -10.69 9.95 -2.10
CA THR A 43 -10.98 11.38 -2.17
C THR A 43 -9.89 12.09 -2.95
N GLY A 44 -10.15 13.34 -3.36
CA GLY A 44 -9.14 14.17 -3.98
C GLY A 44 -9.42 15.66 -3.83
N TYR A 45 -8.38 16.46 -4.01
CA TYR A 45 -8.42 17.92 -3.96
C TYR A 45 -8.01 18.50 -5.31
N ASN A 46 -8.68 19.58 -5.72
CA ASN A 46 -8.60 20.16 -7.06
C ASN A 46 -8.84 19.12 -8.16
N VAL A 47 -9.87 18.28 -8.00
CA VAL A 47 -10.24 17.24 -8.96
C VAL A 47 -11.54 17.61 -9.64
N GLU A 48 -11.57 17.51 -10.97
CA GLU A 48 -12.76 17.77 -11.79
C GLU A 48 -13.94 16.89 -11.32
N PRO A 49 -15.10 17.46 -10.95
CA PRO A 49 -16.25 16.71 -10.42
C PRO A 49 -16.76 15.59 -11.34
N ASN A 50 -16.67 15.77 -12.66
CA ASN A 50 -17.08 14.76 -13.64
C ASN A 50 -16.05 13.63 -13.82
N ARG A 51 -14.83 13.81 -13.29
CA ARG A 51 -13.69 12.88 -13.40
C ARG A 51 -13.10 12.63 -11.99
N PRO A 52 -13.86 11.99 -11.09
CA PRO A 52 -13.48 11.87 -9.68
C PRO A 52 -12.16 11.10 -9.51
N ALA A 53 -11.49 11.31 -8.37
CA ALA A 53 -10.14 10.83 -8.11
C ALA A 53 -9.93 9.31 -8.30
N LYS A 54 -10.99 8.52 -8.07
CA LYS A 54 -10.98 7.06 -8.28
C LYS A 54 -10.93 6.63 -9.75
N SER A 55 -11.23 7.50 -10.70
CA SER A 55 -11.37 7.17 -12.13
C SER A 55 -10.06 6.69 -12.76
N CYS A 56 -8.92 7.17 -12.28
CA CYS A 56 -7.62 6.69 -12.72
C CYS A 56 -7.20 5.37 -12.04
N ILE A 57 -7.86 4.94 -10.96
CA ILE A 57 -7.53 3.70 -10.24
C ILE A 57 -8.35 2.56 -10.84
N LYS A 58 -7.69 1.72 -11.65
CA LYS A 58 -8.35 0.69 -12.45
C LYS A 58 -7.71 -0.69 -12.24
N PRO A 59 -8.41 -1.78 -12.60
CA PRO A 59 -7.77 -3.09 -12.77
C PRO A 59 -6.62 -3.01 -13.76
N TRP A 60 -5.63 -3.91 -13.63
CA TRP A 60 -4.48 -3.96 -14.54
C TRP A 60 -4.89 -4.16 -16.01
N ASP A 61 -5.97 -4.90 -16.26
CA ASP A 61 -6.43 -5.19 -17.62
C ASP A 61 -6.93 -3.93 -18.34
N ASP A 62 -7.47 -2.95 -17.60
CA ASP A 62 -8.00 -1.69 -18.12
C ASP A 62 -6.97 -0.53 -18.10
N ARG A 63 -5.69 -0.83 -17.86
CA ARG A 63 -4.63 0.19 -17.73
C ARG A 63 -4.43 1.06 -18.98
N MET A 64 -4.85 0.54 -20.15
CA MET A 64 -4.76 1.23 -21.44
C MET A 64 -6.08 1.93 -21.85
N ASP A 65 -7.13 1.88 -21.02
CA ASP A 65 -8.39 2.58 -21.30
C ASP A 65 -8.22 4.09 -21.09
N ASP A 66 -8.25 4.87 -22.17
CA ASP A 66 -8.11 6.32 -22.14
C ASP A 66 -9.44 7.05 -21.87
N GLN A 67 -10.57 6.34 -21.82
CA GLN A 67 -11.87 6.94 -21.52
C GLN A 67 -12.03 7.27 -20.04
N GLN A 68 -11.32 6.55 -19.16
CA GLN A 68 -11.36 6.72 -17.71
C GLN A 68 -10.04 7.28 -17.19
N PHE A 69 -10.09 8.55 -16.77
CA PHE A 69 -8.96 9.28 -16.20
C PHE A 69 -9.44 10.25 -15.13
N THR A 70 -8.51 10.68 -14.29
CA THR A 70 -8.71 11.75 -13.30
C THR A 70 -8.06 13.02 -13.85
N GLU A 71 -8.76 14.15 -13.74
CA GLU A 71 -8.28 15.46 -14.18
C GLU A 71 -8.36 16.46 -13.03
N SER A 72 -7.47 17.45 -13.02
CA SER A 72 -7.61 18.61 -12.14
C SER A 72 -8.70 19.58 -12.57
N ASP A 73 -9.29 20.29 -11.60
CA ASP A 73 -10.39 21.23 -11.87
C ASP A 73 -9.85 22.57 -12.41
N MET A 74 -8.90 23.20 -11.70
CA MET A 74 -8.49 24.58 -11.97
C MET A 74 -7.06 24.76 -12.51
N ASP A 75 -6.09 24.01 -12.02
CA ASP A 75 -4.66 24.20 -12.34
C ASP A 75 -3.93 22.85 -12.47
N GLN A 76 -2.62 22.84 -12.75
CA GLN A 76 -1.84 21.61 -12.94
C GLN A 76 -1.59 20.78 -11.66
N GLN A 77 -2.16 21.14 -10.52
CA GLN A 77 -1.94 20.49 -9.23
C GLN A 77 -3.18 19.73 -8.78
N LEU A 78 -3.02 18.47 -8.35
CA LEU A 78 -4.11 17.72 -7.73
C LEU A 78 -3.58 16.76 -6.68
N ILE A 79 -4.41 16.46 -5.67
CA ILE A 79 -4.10 15.49 -4.63
C ILE A 79 -5.11 14.34 -4.75
N ILE A 80 -4.61 13.10 -4.73
CA ILE A 80 -5.44 11.89 -4.63
C ILE A 80 -5.09 11.18 -3.32
N GLN A 81 -6.11 10.88 -2.52
CA GLN A 81 -5.97 10.16 -1.27
C GLN A 81 -6.53 8.75 -1.43
N ILE A 82 -5.67 7.75 -1.27
CA ILE A 82 -5.99 6.33 -1.48
C ILE A 82 -5.93 5.58 -0.14
N PRO A 83 -7.08 5.32 0.52
CA PRO A 83 -7.13 4.42 1.66
C PRO A 83 -7.07 2.95 1.24
N PHE A 84 -6.31 2.15 1.98
CA PHE A 84 -6.29 0.70 1.85
C PHE A 84 -7.18 0.04 2.91
N THR A 85 -7.71 -1.14 2.61
CA THR A 85 -8.58 -1.91 3.53
C THR A 85 -7.81 -2.63 4.65
N GLY A 86 -6.51 -2.38 4.78
CA GLY A 86 -5.59 -3.07 5.68
C GLY A 86 -4.19 -2.46 5.59
N SER A 87 -3.19 -3.14 6.15
CA SER A 87 -1.81 -2.69 6.06
C SER A 87 -1.17 -3.23 4.79
N VAL A 88 -0.50 -2.38 4.04
CA VAL A 88 0.17 -2.71 2.79
C VAL A 88 1.66 -2.42 2.91
N LYS A 89 2.48 -3.40 2.57
CA LYS A 89 3.90 -3.21 2.26
C LYS A 89 4.02 -2.91 0.78
N LEU A 90 4.07 -1.62 0.44
CA LEU A 90 4.10 -1.15 -0.95
C LEU A 90 5.51 -1.36 -1.53
N ARG A 91 5.57 -1.95 -2.73
CA ARG A 91 6.82 -2.15 -3.47
C ARG A 91 6.92 -1.27 -4.70
N THR A 92 5.81 -1.07 -5.40
CA THR A 92 5.79 -0.33 -6.66
C THR A 92 4.52 0.50 -6.77
N VAL A 93 4.67 1.75 -7.19
CA VAL A 93 3.58 2.60 -7.70
C VAL A 93 3.62 2.54 -9.22
N ILE A 94 2.49 2.39 -9.86
CA ILE A 94 2.39 2.28 -11.31
C ILE A 94 1.57 3.44 -11.81
N ILE A 95 2.10 4.22 -12.74
CA ILE A 95 1.45 5.41 -13.25
C ILE A 95 1.48 5.36 -14.77
N ARG A 96 0.34 5.69 -15.38
CA ARG A 96 0.27 6.05 -16.80
C ARG A 96 -0.31 7.45 -16.92
N THR A 97 0.40 8.26 -17.68
CA THR A 97 -0.03 9.57 -18.16
C THR A 97 0.05 9.55 -19.69
N LEU A 98 -0.43 10.60 -20.34
CA LEU A 98 -0.22 10.79 -21.77
C LEU A 98 0.76 11.94 -22.01
N PRO A 99 1.55 11.88 -23.10
CA PRO A 99 2.34 13.00 -23.56
C PRO A 99 1.47 14.24 -23.84
N GLY A 100 2.07 15.42 -23.74
CA GLY A 100 1.40 16.70 -24.02
C GLY A 100 1.23 17.59 -22.79
N GLN A 101 0.42 18.64 -22.94
CA GLN A 101 0.33 19.75 -21.99
C GLN A 101 -0.29 19.38 -20.64
N PHE A 102 -1.12 18.34 -20.59
CA PHE A 102 -1.81 17.92 -19.36
C PHE A 102 -1.04 16.87 -18.55
N ARG A 103 0.22 16.62 -18.90
CA ARG A 103 1.03 15.61 -18.24
C ARG A 103 1.58 16.15 -16.91
N PRO A 104 1.31 15.50 -15.76
CA PRO A 104 2.07 15.78 -14.55
C PRO A 104 3.51 15.27 -14.72
N THR A 105 4.49 16.06 -14.30
CA THR A 105 5.91 15.71 -14.41
C THR A 105 6.42 15.03 -13.15
N GLN A 106 5.75 15.25 -12.01
CA GLN A 106 6.13 14.67 -10.74
C GLN A 106 4.92 14.13 -9.97
N ALA A 107 5.17 13.07 -9.20
CA ALA A 107 4.26 12.55 -8.19
C ALA A 107 4.97 12.46 -6.84
N HIS A 108 4.45 13.17 -5.85
CA HIS A 108 4.98 13.23 -4.49
C HIS A 108 4.14 12.30 -3.60
N LEU A 109 4.77 11.25 -3.08
CA LEU A 109 4.11 10.22 -2.28
C LEU A 109 4.19 10.53 -0.79
N PHE A 110 3.07 10.46 -0.10
CA PHE A 110 2.95 10.64 1.36
C PHE A 110 2.27 9.41 1.96
N ALA A 111 3.06 8.59 2.66
CA ALA A 111 2.53 7.41 3.34
C ALA A 111 1.86 7.81 4.67
N ASN A 112 0.66 7.29 4.91
CA ASN A 112 -0.11 7.44 6.15
C ASN A 112 -0.47 8.89 6.51
N GLU A 113 -0.69 9.74 5.50
CA GLU A 113 -1.12 11.14 5.66
C GLU A 113 -2.51 11.34 5.01
N PRO A 114 -3.59 10.78 5.58
CA PRO A 114 -4.93 10.80 4.98
C PRO A 114 -5.61 12.18 5.00
N THR A 115 -5.04 13.15 5.70
CA THR A 115 -5.57 14.52 5.80
C THR A 115 -4.72 15.52 5.02
N LEU A 116 -3.86 15.04 4.11
CA LEU A 116 -3.01 15.90 3.30
C LEU A 116 -3.87 16.74 2.35
N ASP A 117 -3.72 18.05 2.43
CA ASP A 117 -4.34 19.07 1.60
C ASP A 117 -3.28 20.09 1.14
N PHE A 118 -3.68 21.10 0.37
CA PHE A 118 -2.75 22.12 -0.13
C PHE A 118 -2.16 23.02 0.97
N ASP A 119 -2.92 23.28 2.04
CA ASP A 119 -2.46 24.11 3.16
C ASP A 119 -1.36 23.42 3.96
N THR A 120 -1.47 22.10 4.14
CA THR A 120 -0.49 21.30 4.88
C THR A 120 0.66 20.80 4.01
N LEU A 121 0.51 20.79 2.69
CA LEU A 121 1.48 20.24 1.74
C LEU A 121 2.88 20.82 1.91
N GLU A 122 3.00 22.15 2.06
CA GLU A 122 4.30 22.84 2.18
C GLU A 122 5.07 22.47 3.47
N SER A 123 4.34 22.15 4.54
CA SER A 123 4.92 21.77 5.83
C SER A 123 5.35 20.30 5.89
N ARG A 124 4.91 19.49 4.92
CA ARG A 124 5.11 18.04 4.90
C ARG A 124 6.18 17.66 3.90
N LYS A 125 7.11 16.81 4.34
CA LYS A 125 8.12 16.25 3.43
C LYS A 125 7.56 15.01 2.73
N PRO A 126 7.60 14.94 1.39
CA PRO A 126 7.22 13.72 0.68
C PRO A 126 8.10 12.55 1.09
N THR A 127 7.48 11.39 1.27
CA THR A 127 8.17 10.13 1.61
C THR A 127 9.12 9.72 0.47
N GLN A 128 8.65 9.89 -0.76
CA GLN A 128 9.38 9.71 -1.99
C GLN A 128 8.77 10.57 -3.10
N ILE A 129 9.61 11.14 -3.97
CA ILE A 129 9.20 11.85 -5.18
C ILE A 129 9.51 10.95 -6.37
N LEU A 130 8.59 10.89 -7.33
CA LEU A 130 8.70 10.15 -8.57
C LEU A 130 8.73 11.15 -9.73
N ASP A 131 9.74 11.07 -10.59
CA ASP A 131 9.80 11.84 -11.83
C ASP A 131 9.13 11.03 -12.94
N ILE A 132 8.01 11.54 -13.45
CA ILE A 132 7.20 10.87 -14.47
C ILE A 132 7.85 11.16 -15.83
N PRO A 133 8.30 10.15 -16.59
CA PRO A 133 8.83 10.36 -17.92
C PRO A 133 7.69 10.66 -18.90
N GLU A 134 8.02 11.29 -20.03
CA GLU A 134 7.08 11.48 -21.12
C GLU A 134 7.01 10.21 -21.97
N THR A 135 5.92 9.45 -21.81
CA THR A 135 5.68 8.19 -22.53
C THR A 135 4.19 7.91 -22.58
N THR A 136 3.75 7.10 -23.55
CA THR A 136 2.40 6.54 -23.63
C THR A 136 2.26 5.23 -22.85
N GLU A 137 3.38 4.65 -22.45
CA GLU A 137 3.44 3.37 -21.75
C GLU A 137 3.12 3.50 -20.26
N VAL A 138 2.75 2.37 -19.66
CA VAL A 138 2.61 2.25 -18.21
C VAL A 138 3.99 2.19 -17.57
N VAL A 139 4.25 3.06 -16.59
CA VAL A 139 5.56 3.16 -15.93
C VAL A 139 5.46 2.63 -14.51
N GLU A 140 6.37 1.72 -14.16
CA GLU A 140 6.51 1.17 -12.81
C GLU A 140 7.59 1.92 -12.03
N PHE A 141 7.23 2.42 -10.86
CA PHE A 141 8.11 3.16 -9.96
C PHE A 141 8.35 2.36 -8.68
N PRO A 142 9.52 1.69 -8.56
CA PRO A 142 9.92 1.06 -7.32
C PRO A 142 10.00 2.10 -6.19
N VAL A 143 9.40 1.78 -5.05
CA VAL A 143 9.50 2.62 -3.85
C VAL A 143 10.55 2.08 -2.89
N ARG A 144 11.04 2.95 -2.00
CA ARG A 144 11.90 2.54 -0.89
C ARG A 144 11.07 1.76 0.13
N VAL A 145 10.95 0.45 -0.05
CA VAL A 145 10.08 -0.45 0.74
C VAL A 145 10.18 -0.22 2.26
N ALA A 146 11.37 0.09 2.79
CA ALA A 146 11.56 0.41 4.20
C ALA A 146 10.70 1.58 4.71
N LYS A 147 10.40 2.57 3.85
CA LYS A 147 9.53 3.71 4.16
C LYS A 147 8.05 3.44 3.90
N PHE A 148 7.72 2.35 3.22
CA PHE A 148 6.37 1.98 2.83
C PHE A 148 6.00 0.55 3.28
N SER A 149 6.52 0.13 4.44
CA SER A 149 6.36 -1.23 4.94
C SER A 149 5.00 -1.51 5.60
N SER A 150 4.31 -0.47 6.06
CA SER A 150 3.00 -0.56 6.72
C SER A 150 2.16 0.67 6.38
N VAL A 151 1.72 0.74 5.12
CA VAL A 151 0.88 1.80 4.57
C VAL A 151 -0.59 1.43 4.73
N THR A 152 -1.37 2.28 5.39
CA THR A 152 -2.83 2.16 5.50
C THR A 152 -3.56 3.19 4.63
N SER A 153 -2.90 4.32 4.34
CA SER A 153 -3.33 5.30 3.34
C SER A 153 -2.14 5.85 2.58
N LEU A 154 -2.34 6.17 1.31
CA LEU A 154 -1.34 6.81 0.47
C LEU A 154 -1.95 8.07 -0.14
N SER A 155 -1.36 9.22 0.14
CA SER A 155 -1.72 10.48 -0.51
C SER A 155 -0.67 10.78 -1.58
N ILE A 156 -1.13 11.11 -2.78
CA ILE A 156 -0.27 11.42 -3.92
C ILE A 156 -0.62 12.83 -4.40
N PHE A 157 0.36 13.71 -4.34
CA PHE A 157 0.30 15.02 -4.95
C PHE A 157 0.94 14.95 -6.34
N PHE A 158 0.15 15.27 -7.37
CA PHE A 158 0.63 15.40 -8.74
C PHE A 158 0.81 16.87 -9.07
N ASN A 159 1.93 17.19 -9.71
CA ASN A 159 2.20 18.52 -10.22
C ASN A 159 2.95 18.44 -11.55
N SER A 160 2.76 19.47 -12.38
CA SER A 160 3.57 19.70 -13.56
C SER A 160 4.58 20.83 -13.32
N THR A 161 5.83 20.58 -13.69
CA THR A 161 6.91 21.57 -13.74
C THR A 161 7.08 22.16 -15.14
N THR A 162 6.29 21.68 -16.11
CA THR A 162 6.29 22.21 -17.48
C THR A 162 5.57 23.57 -17.48
N PRO A 163 6.23 24.64 -17.98
CA PRO A 163 5.58 25.94 -18.11
C PRO A 163 4.38 25.87 -19.06
N GLY A 164 3.25 26.48 -18.67
CA GLY A 164 2.04 26.55 -19.50
C GLY A 164 1.17 25.28 -19.49
N ALA A 165 1.38 24.36 -18.55
CA ALA A 165 0.41 23.31 -18.28
C ALA A 165 -0.79 23.89 -17.55
N ASP A 166 -2.00 23.79 -18.12
CA ASP A 166 -3.22 24.33 -17.49
C ASP A 166 -3.80 23.36 -16.46
N LYS A 167 -3.85 22.07 -16.80
CA LYS A 167 -4.42 21.00 -15.98
C LYS A 167 -3.50 19.79 -15.95
N SER A 168 -3.76 18.86 -15.03
CA SER A 168 -3.07 17.57 -14.95
C SER A 168 -4.06 16.43 -15.13
N GLN A 169 -3.70 15.46 -15.97
CA GLN A 169 -4.48 14.26 -16.25
C GLN A 169 -3.69 13.01 -15.90
N VAL A 170 -4.31 12.12 -15.13
CA VAL A 170 -3.76 10.80 -14.75
C VAL A 170 -4.68 9.73 -15.29
N TYR A 171 -4.14 8.86 -16.15
CA TYR A 171 -4.92 7.86 -16.89
C TYR A 171 -4.93 6.51 -16.20
N PHE A 172 -3.86 6.16 -15.49
CA PHE A 172 -3.81 4.94 -14.71
C PHE A 172 -2.98 5.14 -13.45
N LEU A 173 -3.50 4.60 -12.34
CA LEU A 173 -2.82 4.50 -11.07
C LEU A 173 -3.01 3.09 -10.51
N GLY A 174 -1.91 2.36 -10.38
CA GLY A 174 -1.87 1.01 -9.86
C GLY A 174 -0.80 0.87 -8.77
N PHE A 175 -0.90 -0.20 -7.98
CA PHE A 175 0.02 -0.46 -6.89
C PHE A 175 0.34 -1.95 -6.80
N LYS A 176 1.62 -2.28 -6.56
CA LYS A 176 2.07 -3.64 -6.26
C LYS A 176 2.69 -3.72 -4.86
N GLY A 177 2.41 -4.79 -4.14
CA GLY A 177 2.95 -4.99 -2.80
C GLY A 177 2.37 -6.21 -2.09
N GLU A 178 2.55 -6.25 -0.77
CA GLU A 178 2.03 -7.32 0.09
C GLU A 178 0.93 -6.73 0.97
N PHE A 179 -0.24 -7.38 1.01
CA PHE A 179 -1.34 -6.99 1.86
C PHE A 179 -1.35 -7.84 3.14
N THR A 180 -1.50 -7.18 4.28
CA THR A 180 -1.73 -7.80 5.58
C THR A 180 -3.06 -7.32 6.14
N ASN A 181 -3.95 -8.26 6.45
CA ASN A 181 -5.24 -7.93 7.06
C ASN A 181 -5.00 -7.40 8.49
N LEU A 182 -5.40 -6.15 8.74
CA LEU A 182 -5.41 -5.57 10.08
C LEU A 182 -6.62 -6.12 10.84
N SER A 183 -6.51 -7.34 11.38
CA SER A 183 -7.48 -7.85 12.34
C SER A 183 -7.39 -6.99 13.60
N ARG A 184 -8.33 -6.05 13.77
CA ARG A 184 -8.57 -5.38 15.05
C ARG A 184 -9.15 -6.39 16.03
N LYS A 185 -8.34 -7.32 16.53
CA LYS A 185 -8.69 -8.03 17.76
C LYS A 185 -8.61 -6.98 18.88
N PRO A 186 -9.72 -6.64 19.57
CA PRO A 186 -9.63 -5.78 20.73
C PRO A 186 -8.70 -6.46 21.73
N VAL A 187 -7.59 -5.82 22.07
CA VAL A 187 -6.80 -6.21 23.24
C VAL A 187 -7.67 -5.85 24.43
N ILE A 188 -8.49 -6.79 24.89
CA ILE A 188 -9.15 -6.68 26.19
C ILE A 188 -8.02 -6.82 27.21
N ALA A 189 -7.42 -5.70 27.61
CA ALA A 189 -6.55 -5.66 28.76
C ALA A 189 -7.43 -5.87 30.00
N ILE A 190 -7.70 -7.14 30.34
CA ILE A 190 -8.21 -7.50 31.65
C ILE A 190 -7.04 -7.27 32.61
N TYR A 191 -6.98 -6.07 33.18
CA TYR A 191 -6.19 -5.86 34.38
C TYR A 191 -6.88 -6.65 35.49
N GLU A 192 -6.35 -7.85 35.78
CA GLU A 192 -6.72 -8.64 36.96
C GLU A 192 -6.28 -7.89 38.23
N ALA A 193 -7.01 -6.84 38.60
CA ALA A 193 -6.93 -6.27 39.93
C ALA A 193 -7.79 -7.11 40.89
N GLN A 194 -7.44 -8.39 41.07
CA GLN A 194 -7.82 -9.10 42.29
C GLN A 194 -6.76 -8.79 43.34
N ALA A 195 -7.01 -7.78 44.16
CA ALA A 195 -6.29 -7.64 45.42
C ALA A 195 -6.53 -8.93 46.22
N ASN A 196 -5.50 -9.77 46.36
CA ASN A 196 -5.54 -10.95 47.22
C ASN A 196 -5.53 -10.46 48.68
N PRO A 197 -6.63 -10.60 49.46
CA PRO A 197 -6.72 -10.03 50.81
C PRO A 197 -5.89 -10.79 51.86
N THR A 198 -4.95 -11.64 51.42
CA THR A 198 -4.16 -12.52 52.29
C THR A 198 -2.77 -11.95 52.63
N ASP A 199 -2.37 -10.80 52.09
CA ASP A 199 -1.04 -10.20 52.33
C ASP A 199 -1.03 -9.03 53.33
N HIS A 200 -1.92 -9.07 54.33
CA HIS A 200 -1.82 -8.19 55.50
C HIS A 200 -1.36 -9.04 56.69
N GLN A 201 -0.06 -9.04 56.97
CA GLN A 201 0.47 -9.62 58.21
C GLN A 201 -0.10 -8.86 59.42
N LYS A 202 -0.77 -9.59 60.30
CA LYS A 202 -1.28 -9.06 61.58
C LYS A 202 -0.12 -8.68 62.50
N ILE A 203 -0.27 -7.52 63.12
CA ILE A 203 0.64 -6.81 64.01
C ILE A 203 1.10 -7.72 65.16
N LYS A 204 2.42 -7.76 65.43
CA LYS A 204 3.01 -8.49 66.56
C LYS A 204 3.71 -7.49 67.48
N GLY A 205 3.11 -7.19 68.63
CA GLY A 205 3.78 -6.44 69.70
C GLY A 205 2.90 -5.53 70.55
N LEU A 206 1.89 -6.08 71.23
CA LEU A 206 1.35 -5.45 72.45
C LEU A 206 1.29 -6.55 73.51
N ASN A 207 2.36 -6.67 74.29
CA ASN A 207 2.34 -7.46 75.51
C ASN A 207 1.91 -6.54 76.66
N ASP A 208 0.75 -6.84 77.20
CA ASP A 208 0.31 -6.42 78.53
C ASP A 208 1.32 -6.86 79.59
N SER A 209 1.81 -5.90 80.37
CA SER A 209 2.21 -6.14 81.76
C SER A 209 2.16 -4.82 82.54
N VAL A 210 0.95 -4.40 82.87
CA VAL A 210 0.67 -3.57 84.05
C VAL A 210 0.67 -4.50 85.26
N ASN A 211 1.68 -4.39 86.12
CA ASN A 211 1.62 -4.89 87.49
C ASN A 211 2.02 -3.73 88.43
N HIS A 212 1.11 -3.45 89.35
CA HIS A 212 1.16 -2.42 90.37
C HIS A 212 1.93 -2.95 91.59
N ALA A 213 2.79 -2.14 92.20
CA ALA A 213 3.14 -2.28 93.61
C ALA A 213 3.55 -0.93 94.21
N ILE A 214 3.12 -0.78 95.46
CA ILE A 214 3.13 0.37 96.37
C ILE A 214 4.54 0.84 96.73
#